data_AF-A0A2M7BTE1-F1
#
_entry.id   AF-A0A2M7BTE1-F1
#
_cell.length_a   1.000
_cell.length_b   1.000
_cell.length_c   1.000
_cell.angle_alpha   90.00
_cell.angle_beta   90.00
_cell.angle_gamma   90.00
#
_symmetry.space_group_name_H-M   'P 1'
#
loop_
_entity.id
_entity.type
_entity.pdbx_description
1 polymer ?
#
loop_
_entity_poly.entity_id
_entity_poly.type
_entity_poly.pdbx_seq_one_letter_code
_entity_poly.pdbx_strand_id
1 'polypeptide(L)'
;MDTNKGQTLTPGTKVEEAEVVDTPRGSMTIVELTTIINRYEGDMKKMRDNLKIQSGMLRDAVEGDAGFHELDIQSKDVQKKKNEIKQKVMKTPAMEAVVAKIDEYRGEMKDAREMLSGYLEEYQRVAGTNIIEGENGEIKEIVPQYRLVKRNNG
;
A
#
# COMPACT_ATOMS: atom_id res chain seq x y z
N MET A 1 -74.10 -0.11 -22.60
CA MET A 1 -74.24 1.35 -22.72
C MET A 1 -73.06 1.92 -21.97
N ASP A 2 -72.02 2.53 -22.53
CA ASP A 2 -71.70 3.06 -23.86
C ASP A 2 -70.18 3.31 -23.83
N THR A 3 -69.39 2.67 -24.71
CA THR A 3 -68.70 3.26 -25.88
C THR A 3 -67.60 4.30 -25.59
N ASN A 4 -66.35 3.98 -25.99
CA ASN A 4 -65.55 4.68 -27.02
C ASN A 4 -64.16 3.99 -27.14
N LYS A 5 -63.82 3.30 -28.25
CA LYS A 5 -63.11 3.80 -29.46
C LYS A 5 -62.00 4.81 -29.09
N GLY A 6 -60.72 4.63 -29.37
CA GLY A 6 -60.01 3.92 -30.44
C GLY A 6 -59.10 4.94 -31.14
N GLN A 7 -57.78 4.74 -31.13
CA GLN A 7 -56.80 5.39 -32.03
C GLN A 7 -55.49 4.60 -32.00
N THR A 8 -55.25 3.74 -32.99
CA THR A 8 -54.41 3.92 -34.19
C THR A 8 -52.94 3.53 -34.00
N LEU A 9 -52.59 2.38 -34.60
CA LEU A 9 -51.25 2.00 -35.06
C LEU A 9 -50.79 3.00 -36.15
N THR A 10 -49.56 3.50 -36.16
CA THR A 10 -48.32 2.97 -36.80
C THR A 10 -47.30 4.14 -36.84
N PRO A 11 -46.08 4.06 -37.43
CA PRO A 11 -45.12 2.97 -37.66
C PRO A 11 -43.69 3.32 -37.20
N GLY A 12 -42.83 2.30 -37.06
CA GLY A 12 -41.42 2.40 -37.45
C GLY A 12 -40.51 3.26 -36.57
N THR A 13 -40.06 2.70 -35.46
CA THR A 13 -38.67 2.94 -35.02
C THR A 13 -37.95 1.62 -35.14
N LYS A 14 -37.16 1.51 -36.20
CA LYS A 14 -36.16 0.45 -36.33
C LYS A 14 -35.16 0.73 -35.22
N VAL A 15 -35.29 0.00 -34.11
CA VAL A 15 -34.24 -0.05 -33.10
C VAL A 15 -33.10 -0.80 -33.78
N GLU A 16 -32.13 -0.05 -34.29
CA GLU A 16 -30.82 -0.60 -34.60
C GLU A 16 -30.27 -1.08 -33.26
N GLU A 17 -30.21 -2.41 -33.10
CA GLU A 17 -29.36 -3.03 -32.10
C GLU A 17 -27.96 -2.47 -32.34
N ALA A 18 -27.55 -1.54 -31.48
CA ALA A 18 -26.16 -1.17 -31.37
C ALA A 18 -25.43 -2.44 -30.97
N GLU A 19 -24.72 -3.04 -31.93
CA GLU A 19 -23.69 -4.02 -31.66
C GLU A 19 -22.76 -3.36 -30.65
N VAL A 20 -22.86 -3.78 -29.40
CA VAL A 20 -21.84 -3.49 -28.40
C VAL A 20 -20.62 -4.20 -28.95
N VAL A 21 -19.74 -3.46 -29.62
CA VAL A 21 -18.41 -3.95 -29.97
C VAL A 21 -17.73 -4.23 -28.65
N ASP A 22 -17.91 -5.47 -28.18
CA ASP A 22 -17.17 -6.07 -27.10
C ASP A 22 -15.73 -6.08 -27.58
N THR A 23 -15.02 -4.99 -27.30
CA THR A 23 -13.60 -4.91 -27.57
C THR A 23 -12.99 -5.90 -26.60
N PRO A 24 -12.45 -7.05 -27.06
CA PRO A 24 -11.90 -8.00 -26.12
C PRO A 24 -10.75 -7.28 -25.43
N ARG A 25 -10.83 -7.10 -24.11
CA ARG A 25 -9.61 -6.87 -23.32
C ARG A 25 -8.84 -8.17 -23.36
N GLY A 26 -8.13 -8.39 -24.45
CA GLY A 26 -7.33 -9.59 -24.66
C GLY A 26 -6.37 -9.76 -23.49
N SER A 27 -6.33 -10.96 -22.92
CA SER A 27 -5.30 -11.32 -21.97
C SER A 27 -3.95 -11.18 -22.65
N MET A 28 -3.13 -10.25 -22.20
CA MET A 28 -1.76 -10.10 -22.70
C MET A 28 -1.00 -11.41 -22.52
N THR A 29 -0.26 -11.81 -23.53
CA THR A 29 0.59 -13.01 -23.50
C THR A 29 1.74 -12.83 -22.51
N ILE A 30 2.36 -13.95 -22.09
CA ILE A 30 3.52 -13.92 -21.18
C ILE A 30 4.68 -13.10 -21.77
N VAL A 31 4.87 -13.14 -23.10
CA VAL A 31 5.93 -12.39 -23.79
C VAL A 31 5.65 -10.89 -23.77
N GLU A 32 4.40 -10.49 -24.01
CA GLU A 32 3.97 -9.09 -23.92
C GLU A 32 4.09 -8.56 -22.49
N LEU A 33 3.62 -9.32 -21.50
CA LEU A 33 3.75 -9.00 -20.08
C LEU A 33 5.22 -8.86 -19.67
N THR A 34 6.09 -9.79 -20.07
CA THR A 34 7.52 -9.75 -19.76
C THR A 34 8.19 -8.53 -20.39
N THR A 35 7.83 -8.19 -21.64
CA THR A 35 8.36 -7.02 -22.34
C THR A 35 7.95 -5.72 -21.64
N ILE A 36 6.68 -5.62 -21.24
CA ILE A 36 6.15 -4.48 -20.51
C ILE A 36 6.85 -4.38 -19.14
N ILE A 37 6.92 -5.47 -18.36
CA ILE A 37 7.57 -5.51 -17.05
C ILE A 37 9.02 -5.03 -17.16
N ASN A 38 9.80 -5.60 -18.08
CA ASN A 38 11.22 -5.22 -18.25
C ASN A 38 11.38 -3.75 -18.69
N ARG A 39 10.48 -3.24 -19.55
CA ARG A 39 10.48 -1.82 -19.94
C ARG A 39 10.22 -0.94 -18.72
N TYR A 40 9.19 -1.23 -17.94
CA TYR A 40 8.87 -0.47 -16.73
C TYR A 40 9.99 -0.57 -15.69
N GLU A 41 10.66 -1.72 -15.53
CA GLU A 41 11.84 -1.83 -14.68
C GLU A 41 12.98 -0.91 -15.14
N GLY A 42 13.25 -0.86 -16.44
CA GLY A 42 14.26 0.02 -17.03
C GLY A 42 13.91 1.51 -16.87
N ASP A 43 12.66 1.88 -17.12
CA ASP A 43 12.16 3.24 -16.97
C ASP A 43 12.19 3.67 -15.48
N MET A 44 11.73 2.81 -14.57
CA MET A 44 11.82 3.04 -13.12
C MET A 44 13.27 3.20 -12.66
N LYS A 45 14.22 2.43 -13.21
CA LYS A 45 15.63 2.60 -12.88
C LYS A 45 16.14 3.98 -13.30
N LYS A 46 15.86 4.41 -14.54
CA LYS A 46 16.26 5.74 -15.03
C LYS A 46 15.64 6.87 -14.22
N MET A 47 14.34 6.77 -13.91
CA MET A 47 13.64 7.75 -13.08
C MET A 47 14.27 7.83 -11.68
N ARG A 48 14.61 6.69 -11.07
CA ARG A 48 15.30 6.64 -9.77
C ARG A 48 16.69 7.29 -9.83
N ASP A 49 17.46 7.04 -10.87
CA ASP A 49 18.80 7.61 -11.03
C ASP A 49 18.72 9.14 -11.24
N ASN A 50 17.80 9.63 -12.07
CA ASN A 50 17.56 11.07 -12.25
C ASN A 50 17.08 11.74 -10.96
N LEU A 51 16.18 11.10 -10.22
CA LEU A 51 15.69 11.63 -8.94
C LEU A 51 16.83 11.78 -7.94
N LYS A 52 17.76 10.83 -7.88
CA LYS A 52 18.96 10.93 -7.02
C LYS A 52 19.81 12.13 -7.37
N ILE A 53 20.05 12.38 -8.66
CA ILE A 53 20.85 13.53 -9.13
C ILE A 53 20.17 14.84 -8.71
N GLN A 54 18.88 15.00 -9.03
CA GLN A 54 18.14 16.23 -8.72
C GLN A 54 18.03 16.46 -7.20
N SER A 55 17.81 15.39 -6.43
CA SER A 55 17.78 15.46 -4.97
C SER A 55 19.15 15.82 -4.39
N GLY A 56 20.24 15.31 -4.98
CA GLY A 56 21.61 15.66 -4.61
C GLY A 56 21.89 17.14 -4.86
N MET A 57 21.59 17.65 -6.05
CA MET A 57 21.75 19.06 -6.39
C MET A 57 20.99 20.00 -5.45
N LEU A 58 19.72 19.65 -5.13
CA LEU A 58 18.93 20.41 -4.17
C LEU A 58 19.57 20.38 -2.78
N ARG A 59 20.04 19.22 -2.34
CA ARG A 59 20.70 19.07 -1.05
C ARG A 59 21.96 19.94 -0.96
N ASP A 60 22.81 19.89 -1.98
CA ASP A 60 24.06 20.65 -2.02
C ASP A 60 23.80 22.16 -2.03
N ALA A 61 22.74 22.61 -2.72
CA ALA A 61 22.35 24.02 -2.72
C ALA A 61 21.90 24.51 -1.33
N VAL A 62 21.17 23.67 -0.58
CA VAL A 62 20.74 24.00 0.78
C VAL A 62 21.89 23.91 1.77
N GLU A 63 22.72 22.86 1.71
CA GLU A 63 23.88 22.67 2.59
C GLU A 63 24.97 23.75 2.39
N GLY A 64 25.08 24.31 1.18
CA GLY A 64 25.98 25.41 0.87
C GLY A 64 25.49 26.79 1.32
N ASP A 65 24.23 26.94 1.74
CA ASP A 65 23.72 28.21 2.24
C ASP A 65 24.25 28.48 3.67
N ALA A 66 24.83 29.67 3.87
CA ALA A 66 25.46 30.04 5.14
C ALA A 66 24.44 30.15 6.29
N GLY A 67 23.23 30.64 6.01
CA GLY A 67 22.16 30.76 7.01
C GLY A 67 21.61 29.40 7.41
N PHE A 68 21.45 28.49 6.44
CA PHE A 68 21.12 27.10 6.70
C PHE A 68 22.19 26.41 7.55
N HIS A 69 23.47 26.57 7.23
CA HIS A 69 24.56 25.95 7.96
C HIS A 69 24.60 26.39 9.43
N GLU A 70 24.41 27.69 9.69
CA GLU A 70 24.36 28.22 11.06
C GLU A 70 23.18 27.62 11.86
N LEU A 71 21.99 27.59 11.26
CA LEU A 71 20.81 27.00 11.90
C LEU A 71 20.93 25.48 12.08
N ASP A 72 21.56 24.77 11.16
CA ASP A 72 21.81 23.33 11.26
C ASP A 72 22.75 23.01 12.44
N ILE A 73 23.80 23.79 12.65
CA ILE A 73 24.69 23.66 13.83
C ILE A 73 23.89 23.88 15.13
N GLN A 74 23.14 24.98 15.21
CA GLN A 74 22.32 25.28 16.39
C GLN A 74 21.28 24.18 16.66
N SER A 75 20.64 23.68 15.60
CA SER A 75 19.67 22.58 15.65
C SER A 75 20.30 21.29 16.17
N LYS A 76 21.49 20.93 15.68
CA LYS A 76 22.25 19.75 16.16
C LYS A 76 22.55 19.83 17.65
N ASP A 77 22.96 20.99 18.15
CA ASP A 77 23.23 21.19 19.58
C ASP A 77 21.97 21.06 20.43
N VAL A 78 20.85 21.64 19.99
CA VAL A 78 19.55 21.51 20.67
C VAL A 78 19.09 20.05 20.64
N GLN A 79 19.22 19.38 19.50
CA GLN A 79 18.83 17.98 19.34
C GLN A 79 19.68 17.05 20.21
N LYS A 80 20.98 17.33 20.36
CA LYS A 80 21.86 16.60 21.27
C LYS A 80 21.38 16.75 22.72
N LYS A 81 21.16 17.97 23.20
CA LYS A 81 20.65 18.23 24.56
C LYS A 81 19.29 17.57 24.80
N LYS A 82 18.38 17.65 23.83
CA LYS A 82 17.08 16.98 23.88
C LYS A 82 17.23 15.46 23.99
N ASN A 83 18.14 14.87 23.22
CA ASN A 83 18.41 13.43 23.26
C ASN A 83 19.04 13.00 24.59
N GLU A 84 19.97 13.78 25.14
CA GLU A 84 20.57 13.52 26.46
C GLU A 84 19.51 13.52 27.57
N ILE A 85 18.63 14.52 27.57
CA ILE A 85 17.51 14.59 28.52
C ILE A 85 16.57 13.41 28.33
N LYS A 86 16.18 13.09 27.09
CA LYS A 86 15.32 11.94 26.80
C LYS A 86 15.94 10.63 27.29
N GLN A 87 17.23 10.41 27.05
CA GLN A 87 17.94 9.23 27.53
C GLN A 87 17.96 9.19 29.07
N LYS A 88 18.20 10.33 29.73
CA LYS A 88 18.16 10.40 31.19
C LYS A 88 16.78 10.03 31.75
N VAL A 89 15.71 10.53 31.14
CA VAL A 89 14.33 10.19 31.52
C VAL A 89 14.05 8.70 31.29
N MET A 90 14.48 8.14 30.17
CA MET A 90 14.27 6.73 29.83
C MET A 90 15.04 5.77 30.75
N LYS A 91 16.18 6.18 31.30
CA LYS A 91 16.97 5.40 32.28
C LYS A 91 16.42 5.47 33.71
N THR A 92 15.28 6.12 33.93
CA THR A 92 14.64 6.07 35.24
C THR A 92 13.99 4.69 35.42
N PRO A 93 14.01 4.09 36.64
CA PRO A 93 13.44 2.75 36.85
C PRO A 93 11.98 2.62 36.41
N ALA A 94 11.18 3.68 36.59
CA ALA A 94 9.79 3.70 36.14
C ALA A 94 9.66 3.59 34.61
N MET A 95 10.54 4.26 33.86
CA MET A 95 10.52 4.20 32.40
C MET A 95 11.12 2.91 31.85
N GLU A 96 12.13 2.35 32.52
CA GLU A 96 12.68 1.03 32.17
C GLU A 96 11.60 -0.06 32.26
N ALA A 97 10.78 -0.05 33.32
CA ALA A 97 9.65 -0.96 33.47
C ALA A 97 8.60 -0.78 32.35
N VAL A 98 8.31 0.47 31.97
CA VAL A 98 7.39 0.76 30.85
C VAL A 98 7.95 0.26 29.52
N VAL A 99 9.24 0.46 29.26
CA VAL A 99 9.90 -0.02 28.02
C VAL A 99 9.86 -1.55 27.96
N ALA A 100 10.18 -2.24 29.06
CA ALA A 100 10.09 -3.69 29.13
C ALA A 100 8.68 -4.19 28.80
N LYS A 101 7.64 -3.54 29.34
CA LYS A 101 6.25 -3.88 29.05
C LYS A 101 5.86 -3.62 27.59
N ILE A 102 6.36 -2.54 26.99
CA ILE A 102 6.15 -2.25 25.57
C ILE A 102 6.76 -3.35 24.70
N ASP A 103 7.97 -3.79 25.01
CA ASP A 103 8.66 -4.82 24.24
C ASP A 103 8.01 -6.21 24.42
N GLU A 104 7.51 -6.51 25.60
CA GLU A 104 6.66 -7.68 25.86
C GLU A 104 5.40 -7.67 24.97
N TYR A 105 4.62 -6.58 25.00
CA TYR A 105 3.42 -6.46 24.16
C TYR A 105 3.72 -6.53 22.66
N ARG A 106 4.87 -6.00 22.22
CA ARG A 106 5.31 -6.14 20.82
C ARG A 106 5.60 -7.59 20.45
N GLY A 107 6.23 -8.34 21.35
CA GLY A 107 6.44 -9.78 21.21
C GLY A 107 5.12 -10.52 21.08
N GLU A 108 4.22 -10.33 22.05
CA GLU A 108 2.89 -10.95 22.05
C GLU A 108 2.09 -10.63 20.78
N MET A 109 2.11 -9.36 20.34
CA MET A 109 1.44 -8.95 19.10
C MET A 109 2.07 -9.55 17.84
N LYS A 110 3.37 -9.83 17.83
CA LYS A 110 4.03 -10.48 16.71
C LYS A 110 3.60 -11.95 16.64
N ASP A 111 3.69 -12.66 17.75
CA ASP A 111 3.34 -14.08 17.83
C ASP A 111 1.85 -14.28 17.51
N ALA A 112 0.96 -13.42 18.05
CA ALA A 112 -0.46 -13.44 17.75
C ALA A 112 -0.77 -13.22 16.26
N ARG A 113 -0.02 -12.33 15.58
CA ARG A 113 -0.19 -12.12 14.13
C ARG A 113 0.29 -13.30 13.32
N GLU A 114 1.40 -13.93 13.69
CA GLU A 114 1.91 -15.13 13.01
C GLU A 114 0.93 -16.29 13.15
N MET A 115 0.41 -16.52 14.35
CA MET A 115 -0.64 -17.52 14.60
C MET A 115 -1.92 -17.21 13.81
N LEU A 116 -2.39 -15.96 13.84
CA LEU A 116 -3.55 -15.53 13.08
C LEU A 116 -3.35 -15.76 11.58
N SER A 117 -2.18 -15.40 11.02
CA SER A 117 -1.88 -15.63 9.61
C SER A 117 -1.99 -17.11 9.24
N GLY A 118 -1.46 -18.01 10.07
CA GLY A 118 -1.60 -19.44 9.88
C GLY A 118 -3.06 -19.91 9.93
N TYR A 119 -3.86 -19.39 10.86
CA TYR A 119 -5.29 -19.69 10.93
C TYR A 119 -6.08 -19.16 9.74
N LEU A 120 -5.73 -17.98 9.22
CA LEU A 120 -6.39 -17.41 8.04
C LEU A 120 -6.07 -18.20 6.76
N GLU A 121 -4.82 -18.67 6.62
CA GLU A 121 -4.43 -19.57 5.52
C GLU A 121 -5.19 -20.89 5.59
N GLU A 122 -5.27 -21.49 6.78
CA GLU A 122 -6.02 -22.73 6.99
C GLU A 122 -7.54 -22.54 6.76
N TYR A 123 -8.10 -21.42 7.22
CA TYR A 123 -9.50 -21.07 6.95
C TYR A 123 -9.77 -20.96 5.46
N GLN A 124 -8.92 -20.24 4.71
CA GLN A 124 -9.04 -20.14 3.26
C GLN A 124 -9.00 -21.53 2.60
N ARG A 125 -8.10 -22.40 3.07
CA ARG A 125 -7.95 -23.77 2.56
C ARG A 125 -9.20 -24.64 2.80
N VAL A 126 -9.81 -24.54 3.98
CA VAL A 126 -10.94 -25.38 4.40
C VAL A 126 -12.28 -24.82 3.93
N ALA A 127 -12.52 -23.52 4.10
CA ALA A 127 -13.80 -22.88 3.78
C ALA A 127 -13.91 -22.49 2.30
N GLY A 128 -12.79 -22.39 1.57
CA GLY A 128 -12.78 -22.01 0.15
C GLY A 128 -13.20 -20.56 -0.11
N THR A 129 -13.18 -19.70 0.92
CA THR A 129 -13.54 -18.29 0.84
C THR A 129 -12.52 -17.43 1.59
N ASN A 130 -12.38 -16.19 1.15
CA ASN A 130 -11.55 -15.18 1.81
C ASN A 130 -12.38 -14.28 2.73
N ILE A 131 -13.67 -14.57 2.91
CA ILE A 131 -14.58 -13.72 3.66
C ILE A 131 -14.83 -14.33 5.05
N ILE A 132 -14.70 -13.49 6.07
CA ILE A 132 -15.00 -13.81 7.47
C ILE A 132 -16.03 -12.81 7.98
N GLU A 133 -17.09 -13.32 8.60
CA GLU A 133 -18.03 -12.52 9.39
C GLU A 133 -17.48 -12.36 10.81
N GLY A 134 -17.27 -11.11 11.23
CA GLY A 134 -16.80 -10.75 12.57
C GLY A 134 -17.92 -10.66 13.59
N GLU A 135 -17.56 -10.52 14.86
CA GLU A 135 -18.48 -10.59 16.02
C GLU A 135 -19.65 -9.57 15.98
N ASN A 136 -19.53 -8.48 15.21
CA ASN A 136 -20.56 -7.44 15.10
C ASN A 136 -21.23 -7.41 13.71
N GLY A 137 -21.19 -8.50 12.96
CA GLY A 137 -21.70 -8.57 11.58
C GLY A 137 -20.84 -7.80 10.58
N GLU A 138 -19.63 -7.40 10.97
CA GLU A 138 -18.66 -6.81 10.06
C GLU A 138 -18.09 -7.88 9.14
N ILE A 139 -18.10 -7.63 7.83
CA ILE A 139 -17.51 -8.54 6.87
C ILE A 139 -16.05 -8.13 6.62
N LYS A 140 -15.14 -9.07 6.84
CA LYS A 140 -13.69 -8.91 6.64
C LYS A 140 -13.22 -9.79 5.50
N GLU A 141 -12.24 -9.30 4.75
CA GLU A 141 -11.59 -10.03 3.67
C GLU A 141 -10.15 -10.40 4.06
N ILE A 142 -9.77 -11.65 3.81
CA ILE A 142 -8.39 -12.15 3.88
C ILE A 142 -7.66 -11.66 2.64
N VAL A 143 -6.56 -10.90 2.82
CA VAL A 143 -5.73 -10.37 1.73
C VAL A 143 -4.35 -11.03 1.72
N PRO A 144 -4.11 -12.05 0.87
CA PRO A 144 -2.79 -12.64 0.69
C PRO A 144 -1.82 -11.63 0.05
N GLN A 145 -0.60 -11.52 0.57
CA GLN A 145 0.44 -10.66 -0.03
C GLN A 145 1.48 -11.49 -0.80
N TYR A 146 1.45 -11.41 -2.12
CA TYR A 146 2.52 -11.92 -2.99
C TYR A 146 3.56 -10.82 -3.24
N ARG A 147 4.85 -11.10 -3.04
CA ARG A 147 5.94 -10.16 -3.33
C ARG A 147 7.10 -10.87 -4.02
N LEU A 148 7.69 -10.20 -5.02
CA LEU A 148 8.91 -10.64 -5.67
C LEU A 148 10.12 -10.10 -4.91
N VAL A 149 11.01 -10.99 -4.47
CA VAL A 149 12.25 -10.64 -3.76
C VAL A 149 13.44 -11.13 -4.56
N LYS A 150 14.55 -10.37 -4.53
CA LYS A 150 15.80 -10.81 -5.14
C LYS A 150 16.28 -12.08 -4.41
N ARG A 151 16.56 -13.14 -5.17
CA ARG A 151 17.19 -14.35 -4.61
C ARG A 151 18.64 -14.03 -4.29
N ASN A 152 18.97 -13.95 -2.99
CA ASN A 152 20.37 -13.95 -2.57
C ASN A 152 20.86 -15.40 -2.67
N ASN A 153 21.66 -15.71 -3.69
CA ASN A 153 22.49 -16.91 -3.66
C ASN A 153 23.68 -16.58 -2.75
N GLY A 154 23.79 -17.30 -1.63
CA GLY A 154 24.95 -17.23 -0.73
C GLY A 154 26.22 -17.77 -1.37
#